data_AF-A0A1I7T357-F1
#
_entry.id   AF-A0A1I7T357-F1
#
_cell.length_a   1.000
_cell.length_b   1.000
_cell.length_c   1.000
_cell.angle_alpha   90.00
_cell.angle_beta   90.00
_cell.angle_gamma   90.00
#
_symmetry.space_group_name_H-M   'P 1'
#
loop_
_entity.id
_entity.type
_entity.pdbx_description
1 polymer ?
#
loop_
_entity_poly.entity_id
_entity_poly.type
_entity_poly.pdbx_seq_one_letter_code
_entity_poly.pdbx_strand_id
1 'polypeptide(L)' 'MGPRFFTCTHRQTLIYGTIQVSVERANYSFHTRTGRETISSYYLRRYGLLLRSPGHRLVYLREDPGSLLPAELLRLRP' A
#
# COMPACT_ATOMS: atom_id res chain seq x y z
N MET A 1 -8.07 -8.47 14.44
CA MET A 1 -8.68 -7.25 13.87
C MET A 1 -9.72 -7.70 12.87
N GLY A 2 -10.98 -7.29 13.03
CA GLY A 2 -12.05 -7.59 12.06
C GLY A 2 -12.04 -6.63 10.86
N PRO A 3 -12.90 -6.84 9.87
CA PRO A 3 -12.96 -6.02 8.68
C PRO A 3 -13.43 -4.59 9.02
N ARG A 4 -12.88 -3.59 8.34
CA ARG A 4 -13.21 -2.17 8.51
C ARG A 4 -13.21 -1.44 7.16
N PHE A 5 -13.73 -0.22 7.17
CA PHE A 5 -13.64 0.69 6.04
C PHE A 5 -12.36 1.53 6.10
N PHE A 6 -11.67 1.61 4.98
CA PHE A 6 -10.46 2.41 4.82
C PHE A 6 -10.55 3.23 3.55
N THR A 7 -10.03 4.44 3.60
CA THR A 7 -9.82 5.24 2.39
C THR A 7 -8.38 5.11 1.95
N CYS A 8 -8.20 4.77 0.68
CA CYS A 8 -6.88 4.66 0.07
C CYS A 8 -6.60 5.92 -0.77
N THR A 9 -5.64 6.72 -0.32
CA THR A 9 -5.40 8.09 -0.84
C THR A 9 -5.15 8.11 -2.34
N HIS A 10 -4.39 7.16 -2.87
CA HIS A 10 -4.06 7.12 -4.31
C HIS A 10 -5.19 6.61 -5.20
N ARG A 11 -6.17 5.90 -4.63
CA ARG A 11 -7.36 5.44 -5.36
C ARG A 11 -8.57 6.34 -5.15
N GLN A 12 -8.51 7.25 -4.17
CA GLN A 12 -9.65 8.03 -3.66
C GLN A 12 -10.90 7.17 -3.44
N THR A 13 -10.71 5.88 -3.11
CA THR A 13 -11.78 4.90 -3.02
C THR A 13 -11.91 4.37 -1.60
N LEU A 14 -13.14 4.03 -1.25
CA LEU A 14 -13.47 3.35 -0.01
C LEU A 14 -13.28 1.85 -0.22
N ILE A 15 -12.46 1.23 0.63
CA ILE A 15 -12.18 -0.19 0.60
C ILE A 15 -12.70 -0.79 1.89
N TYR A 16 -13.42 -1.90 1.79
CA TYR A 16 -13.84 -2.71 2.93
C TYR A 16 -13.00 -3.99 2.98
N GLY A 17 -12.41 -4.29 4.14
CA GLY A 17 -11.63 -5.52 4.30
C GLY A 17 -10.83 -5.55 5.59
N THR A 18 -9.89 -6.48 5.67
CA THR A 18 -9.01 -6.65 6.82
C THR A 18 -7.59 -6.24 6.44
N ILE A 19 -7.09 -5.16 7.03
CA ILE A 19 -5.69 -4.76 6.86
C ILE A 19 -4.80 -5.68 7.69
N GLN A 20 -3.76 -6.23 7.05
CA GLN A 20 -2.68 -6.95 7.70
C GLN A 20 -1.35 -6.23 7.46
N VAL A 21 -0.51 -6.19 8.50
CA VAL A 21 0.80 -5.57 8.42
C VAL A 21 1.76 -6.55 7.73
N SER A 22 2.45 -6.08 6.70
CA SER A 22 3.51 -6.83 6.04
C SER A 22 4.82 -6.71 6.83
N VAL A 23 5.69 -7.70 6.68
CA VAL A 23 7.08 -7.61 7.16
C VAL A 23 7.88 -6.64 6.27
N GLU A 24 7.42 -6.45 5.03
CA GLU A 24 8.08 -5.66 4.00
C GLU A 24 7.92 -4.14 4.19
N ARG A 25 8.87 -3.39 3.64
CA ARG A 25 8.93 -1.92 3.65
C ARG A 25 8.87 -1.36 2.23
N ALA A 26 8.82 -0.03 2.07
CA ALA A 26 8.69 0.59 0.74
C ALA A 26 9.87 0.31 -0.21
N ASN A 27 11.02 -0.13 0.30
CA ASN A 27 12.17 -0.56 -0.49
C ASN A 27 12.05 -2.00 -1.01
N TYR A 28 11.00 -2.73 -0.61
CA TYR A 28 10.70 -4.04 -1.16
C TYR A 28 10.57 -3.94 -2.67
N SER A 29 11.31 -4.80 -3.36
CA SER A 29 11.30 -4.85 -4.81
C SER A 29 10.40 -5.97 -5.28
N PHE A 30 9.61 -5.69 -6.30
CA PHE A 30 8.74 -6.66 -6.94
C PHE A 30 8.93 -6.60 -8.46
N HIS A 31 8.53 -7.67 -9.14
CA HIS A 31 8.61 -7.72 -10.60
C HIS A 31 7.35 -7.08 -11.18
N THR A 32 7.56 -6.03 -11.98
CA THR A 32 6.53 -5.40 -12.81
C THR A 32 6.70 -5.83 -14.26
N ARG A 33 5.73 -5.51 -15.12
CA ARG A 33 5.86 -5.70 -16.58
C ARG A 33 7.08 -4.99 -17.19
N THR A 34 7.56 -3.93 -16.56
CA THR A 34 8.71 -3.13 -17.04
C THR A 34 10.03 -3.52 -16.37
N GLY A 35 10.05 -4.57 -15.54
CA GLY A 35 11.24 -5.00 -14.79
C GLY A 35 11.06 -4.91 -13.27
N ARG A 36 12.17 -5.04 -12.54
CA ARG A 36 12.17 -4.97 -11.07
C ARG A 36 12.02 -3.51 -10.61
N GLU A 37 11.02 -3.25 -9.78
CA GLU A 37 10.72 -1.91 -9.27
C GLU A 37 10.49 -1.98 -7.75
N THR A 38 10.79 -0.91 -7.00
CA THR A 38 10.44 -0.84 -5.58
C THR A 38 9.02 -0.32 -5.42
N ILE A 39 8.40 -0.60 -4.28
CA ILE A 39 7.08 -0.02 -3.96
C ILE A 39 7.17 1.51 -3.97
N SER A 40 8.24 2.11 -3.43
CA SER A 40 8.44 3.56 -3.48
C SER A 40 8.49 4.13 -4.89
N SER A 41 9.30 3.54 -5.79
CA SER A 41 9.40 4.03 -7.17
C SER A 41 8.12 3.76 -7.96
N TYR A 42 7.44 2.64 -7.72
CA TYR A 42 6.16 2.33 -8.34
C TYR A 42 5.08 3.36 -7.98
N TYR A 43 4.96 3.73 -6.70
CA TYR A 43 3.97 4.73 -6.27
C TYR A 43 4.28 6.13 -6.79
N LEU A 44 5.57 6.49 -6.86
CA LEU A 44 5.99 7.75 -7.46
C LEU A 44 5.68 7.77 -8.97
N ARG A 45 6.05 6.72 -9.70
CA ARG A 45 5.87 6.63 -11.16
C ARG A 45 4.40 6.55 -11.56
N ARG A 46 3.61 5.72 -10.88
CA ARG A 46 2.23 5.43 -11.27
C ARG A 46 1.22 6.46 -10.74
N TYR A 47 1.47 7.02 -9.57
CA TYR A 47 0.50 7.89 -8.88
C TYR A 47 1.06 9.28 -8.55
N GLY A 48 2.34 9.57 -8.84
CA GLY A 48 2.96 10.85 -8.47
C GLY A 48 3.16 11.02 -6.96
N LEU A 49 3.09 9.93 -6.19
CA LEU A 49 3.13 9.98 -4.73
C LEU A 49 4.53 9.67 -4.20
N LEU A 50 5.20 10.69 -3.69
CA LEU A 50 6.43 10.52 -2.94
C LEU A 50 6.11 10.03 -1.53
N LEU A 51 6.61 8.84 -1.19
CA LEU A 51 6.39 8.29 0.14
C LEU A 51 7.22 9.06 1.17
N ARG A 52 6.57 9.59 2.22
CA ARG A 52 7.24 10.41 3.24
C ARG A 52 7.96 9.57 4.28
N SER A 53 7.47 8.36 4.53
CA SER A 53 8.01 7.43 5.52
C SER A 53 8.25 6.06 4.87
N PRO A 54 9.21 5.94 3.94
CA PRO A 54 9.49 4.67 3.25
C PRO A 54 10.00 3.56 4.18
N GLY A 55 10.48 3.91 5.37
CA GLY A 55 10.88 2.97 6.43
C GLY A 55 9.71 2.29 7.15
N HIS A 56 8.49 2.80 7.00
CA HIS A 56 7.31 2.17 7.60
C HIS A 56 6.99 0.84 6.92
N ARG A 57 6.41 -0.07 7.71
CA ARG A 57 5.91 -1.33 7.19
C ARG A 57 4.77 -1.08 6.21
N LEU A 58 4.79 -1.84 5.13
CA LEU A 58 3.66 -1.91 4.22
C LEU A 58 2.53 -2.67 4.88
N VAL A 59 1.34 -2.53 4.31
CA VAL A 59 0.19 -3.33 4.67
C VAL A 59 -0.44 -3.92 3.44
N TYR A 60 -1.26 -4.94 3.60
CA TYR A 60 -2.05 -5.51 2.53
C TYR A 60 -3.47 -5.81 3.02
N LEU A 61 -4.40 -5.86 2.07
CA LEU A 61 -5.74 -6.37 2.33
C LEU A 61 -5.65 -7.89 2.36
N ARG A 62 -6.17 -8.52 3.41
CA ARG A 62 -6.21 -9.98 3.51
C ARG A 62 -7.00 -10.60 2.35
N GLU A 63 -8.03 -9.89 1.91
CA GLU A 63 -8.91 -10.26 0.80
C GLU A 63 -8.26 -10.05 -0.58
N ASP A 64 -7.17 -9.26 -0.66
CA ASP A 64 -6.36 -9.05 -1.87
C ASP A 64 -4.87 -8.99 -1.47
N PRO A 65 -4.20 -10.14 -1.29
CA PRO A 65 -2.81 -10.17 -0.80
C PRO A 65 -1.81 -9.53 -1.79
N GLY A 66 -2.20 -9.27 -3.03
CA GLY A 66 -1.41 -8.51 -4.00
C GLY A 66 -1.40 -7.00 -3.75
N SER A 67 -2.27 -6.51 -2.87
CA SER A 67 -2.37 -5.09 -2.52
C SER A 67 -1.31 -4.65 -1.51
N LEU A 68 -0.03 -4.64 -1.88
CA LEU A 68 0.99 -3.99 -1.04
C LEU A 68 0.80 -2.46 -1.06
N LEU A 69 0.34 -1.94 0.08
CA LEU A 69 -0.03 -0.54 0.29
C LEU A 69 0.88 0.11 1.33
N PRO A 70 1.44 1.30 1.05
CA PRO A 70 2.08 2.12 2.07
C PRO A 70 1.06 2.54 3.12
N ALA A 71 1.35 2.28 4.40
CA ALA A 71 0.44 2.58 5.50
C ALA A 71 0.06 4.07 5.58
N GLU A 72 0.99 4.97 5.23
CA GLU A 72 0.76 6.41 5.19
C GLU A 72 -0.28 6.87 4.16
N LEU A 73 -0.60 6.04 3.17
CA LEU A 73 -1.62 6.33 2.17
C LEU A 73 -3.02 5.84 2.61
N LEU A 74 -3.13 5.19 3.76
CA LEU A 74 -4.38 4.66 4.29
C LEU A 74 -4.92 5.52 5.42
N ARG A 75 -6.21 5.81 5.34
CA ARG A 75 -6.96 6.46 6.42
C ARG A 75 -8.06 5.54 6.89
N LEU A 76 -7.99 5.14 8.16
CA LEU A 76 -9.09 4.45 8.83
C LEU A 76 -10.29 5.39 8.88
N ARG A 77 -11.47 4.88 8.50
CA ARG A 77 -12.73 5.57 8.76
C ARG A 77 -13.32 5.05 10.06
N PRO A 78 -13.90 5.92 10.90
CA PRO A 78 -14.65 5.51 12.09
C PRO A 78 -15.86 4.65 11.70
#